data_AF-A0A7W5YLH8-F1
#
_entry.id   AF-A0A7W5YLH8-F1
#
_cell.length_a   1.000
_cell.length_b   1.000
_cell.length_c   1.000
_cell.angle_alpha   90.00
_cell.angle_beta   90.00
_cell.angle_gamma   90.00
#
_symmetry.space_group_name_H-M   'P 1'
#
loop_
_entity.id
_entity.type
_entity.pdbx_description
1 polymer ?
#
loop_
_entity_poly.entity_id
_entity_poly.type
_entity_poly.pdbx_seq_one_letter_code
_entity_poly.pdbx_strand_id
1 'polypeptide(L)'
;MRSSAFLLPLVAAAVLLAALLPGSVQAAITQQSGMVIRPVTPTASPTPSPTVTPTASPTVTPTVTPTVNPTVTPTVTPTVTPTVNPEVIASQMQLAPAAYTGPCDETAYGLRHTVSAMITVSEPTTVKYVWVNSQNVPWPGPEPVSVTFDAPGSRTVTNNFFSTTSLKGTMRLRVVEPANIAETHAAAYDTVCVKSSVSDVSKERADEGECAINQPAVFALSAKLTVTNGPASVGYRWYRRSNATSNQWVYLGGGNTSFTSSGAQDKTITSWYSTTRSETGYFKVELTSPYQGLGQTSFIVSCLTKDDL
;
A
#
# COMPACT_ATOMS: atom_id res chain seq x y z
N MET A 1 -66.51 14.52 -23.45
CA MET A 1 -66.53 13.76 -24.72
C MET A 1 -65.39 12.74 -24.68
N ARG A 2 -65.72 11.45 -24.79
CA ARG A 2 -64.91 10.24 -25.14
C ARG A 2 -63.54 10.07 -24.45
N SER A 3 -63.41 9.14 -23.50
CA SER A 3 -63.07 7.70 -23.67
C SER A 3 -61.81 7.41 -24.47
N SER A 4 -60.79 6.82 -23.82
CA SER A 4 -60.33 5.44 -24.09
C SER A 4 -59.21 5.00 -23.13
N ALA A 5 -59.35 3.78 -22.62
CA ALA A 5 -58.48 3.06 -21.68
C ALA A 5 -57.42 2.21 -22.40
N PHE A 6 -56.35 1.77 -21.70
CA PHE A 6 -55.62 0.50 -21.91
C PHE A 6 -54.63 0.31 -20.73
N LEU A 7 -54.95 -0.45 -19.67
CA LEU A 7 -54.72 -1.89 -19.43
C LEU A 7 -53.24 -2.34 -19.28
N LEU A 8 -52.82 -2.49 -18.01
CA LEU A 8 -51.76 -3.38 -17.46
C LEU A 8 -52.21 -4.87 -17.53
N PRO A 9 -51.33 -5.90 -17.48
CA PRO A 9 -50.64 -6.38 -16.24
C PRO A 9 -49.19 -6.93 -16.48
N LEU A 10 -48.22 -7.03 -15.56
CA LEU A 10 -48.14 -7.59 -14.19
C LEU A 10 -48.12 -9.13 -14.16
N VAL A 11 -46.93 -9.75 -14.08
CA VAL A 11 -46.74 -11.06 -13.41
C VAL A 11 -45.33 -11.16 -12.80
N ALA A 12 -45.32 -11.36 -11.49
CA ALA A 12 -44.20 -11.79 -10.67
C ALA A 12 -44.20 -13.31 -10.53
N ALA A 13 -43.02 -13.94 -10.36
CA ALA A 13 -42.87 -15.17 -9.56
C ALA A 13 -41.38 -15.48 -9.33
N ALA A 14 -40.96 -15.41 -8.07
CA ALA A 14 -39.82 -16.13 -7.52
C ALA A 14 -40.30 -17.48 -6.95
N VAL A 15 -39.38 -18.25 -6.34
CA VAL A 15 -39.56 -19.53 -5.60
C VAL A 15 -39.35 -20.77 -6.51
N LEU A 16 -38.50 -21.77 -6.28
CA LEU A 16 -38.09 -22.50 -5.06
C LEU A 16 -36.71 -23.21 -5.24
N LEU A 17 -36.19 -23.64 -4.10
CA LEU A 17 -34.90 -24.21 -3.71
C LEU A 17 -34.67 -25.72 -4.04
N ALA A 18 -33.39 -26.13 -3.92
CA ALA A 18 -32.85 -27.48 -3.61
C ALA A 18 -32.60 -28.44 -4.81
N ALA A 19 -31.60 -29.32 -4.89
CA ALA A 19 -30.34 -29.63 -4.20
C ALA A 19 -29.76 -30.88 -4.93
N LEU A 20 -28.50 -31.26 -4.66
CA LEU A 20 -27.83 -32.57 -4.89
C LEU A 20 -26.82 -32.67 -6.05
N LEU A 21 -25.56 -32.87 -5.64
CA LEU A 21 -24.38 -33.39 -6.38
C LEU A 21 -24.60 -34.86 -6.82
N PRO A 22 -23.63 -35.58 -7.42
CA PRO A 22 -22.56 -35.29 -8.39
C PRO A 22 -22.65 -36.22 -9.63
N GLY A 23 -21.93 -35.98 -10.72
CA GLY A 23 -21.82 -37.01 -11.77
C GLY A 23 -21.33 -36.56 -13.14
N SER A 24 -20.12 -37.00 -13.44
CA SER A 24 -19.52 -37.25 -14.77
C SER A 24 -20.39 -37.07 -16.03
N VAL A 25 -19.85 -36.24 -16.92
CA VAL A 25 -19.58 -36.46 -18.35
C VAL A 25 -20.33 -37.64 -18.99
N GLN A 26 -21.11 -37.35 -20.03
CA GLN A 26 -21.12 -38.17 -21.24
C GLN A 26 -21.75 -37.36 -22.40
N ALA A 27 -20.92 -36.98 -23.37
CA ALA A 27 -21.40 -36.81 -24.74
C ALA A 27 -21.78 -38.23 -25.23
N ALA A 28 -23.08 -38.45 -25.42
CA ALA A 28 -23.64 -39.73 -25.86
C ALA A 28 -23.63 -39.80 -27.41
N ILE A 29 -22.89 -40.75 -27.99
CA ILE A 29 -23.33 -42.06 -28.55
C ILE A 29 -23.91 -41.90 -29.98
N THR A 30 -23.37 -42.53 -31.03
CA THR A 30 -23.65 -43.94 -31.42
C THR A 30 -22.64 -44.40 -32.49
N GLN A 31 -21.68 -45.30 -32.17
CA GLN A 31 -21.60 -46.77 -32.40
C GLN A 31 -21.31 -47.29 -33.83
N GLN A 32 -20.23 -48.07 -33.97
CA GLN A 32 -20.23 -49.54 -34.24
C GLN A 32 -18.78 -50.05 -34.18
N SER A 33 -18.34 -50.72 -33.09
CA SER A 33 -18.55 -52.12 -32.68
C SER A 33 -17.60 -53.11 -33.36
N GLY A 34 -16.69 -53.68 -32.56
CA GLY A 34 -15.75 -54.73 -32.94
C GLY A 34 -14.56 -54.84 -31.96
N MET A 35 -14.82 -54.87 -30.64
CA MET A 35 -13.78 -55.01 -29.61
C MET A 35 -13.90 -56.39 -28.94
N VAL A 36 -12.81 -57.18 -29.01
CA VAL A 36 -12.56 -58.36 -28.17
C VAL A 36 -11.32 -58.07 -27.30
N ILE A 37 -11.63 -57.62 -26.07
CA ILE A 37 -11.02 -57.87 -24.75
C ILE A 37 -9.49 -58.06 -24.55
N ARG A 38 -9.00 -57.22 -23.61
CA ARG A 38 -8.09 -57.50 -22.46
C ARG A 38 -6.55 -57.37 -22.66
N PRO A 39 -5.78 -57.15 -21.56
CA PRO A 39 -5.04 -55.91 -21.32
C PRO A 39 -3.52 -56.10 -21.36
N VAL A 40 -2.77 -55.06 -21.73
CA VAL A 40 -1.30 -55.09 -21.67
C VAL A 40 -0.80 -54.19 -20.55
N THR A 41 -0.20 -54.83 -19.55
CA THR A 41 0.64 -54.28 -18.49
C THR A 41 1.93 -53.64 -19.04
N PRO A 42 2.52 -52.65 -18.35
CA PRO A 42 3.68 -51.92 -18.85
C PRO A 42 4.96 -52.70 -18.56
N THR A 43 5.85 -52.85 -19.55
CA THR A 43 7.24 -53.24 -19.31
C THR A 43 8.16 -52.69 -20.40
N ALA A 44 9.33 -52.27 -19.95
CA ALA A 44 10.39 -51.55 -20.63
C ALA A 44 10.93 -52.18 -21.92
N SER A 45 11.49 -51.35 -22.81
CA SER A 45 12.86 -51.53 -23.33
C SER A 45 13.28 -50.33 -24.21
N PRO A 46 14.53 -49.85 -24.13
CA PRO A 46 15.04 -48.74 -24.93
C PRO A 46 15.20 -49.10 -26.42
N THR A 47 15.06 -48.10 -27.29
CA THR A 47 15.31 -48.20 -28.73
C THR A 47 16.80 -48.42 -29.04
N PRO A 48 17.12 -49.17 -30.12
CA PRO A 48 18.43 -49.78 -30.33
C PRO A 48 19.51 -48.84 -30.89
N SER A 49 20.75 -49.22 -30.58
CA SER A 49 22.03 -48.70 -31.08
C SER A 49 22.10 -48.62 -32.62
N PRO A 50 22.74 -47.59 -33.21
CA PRO A 50 22.97 -47.55 -34.65
C PRO A 50 23.95 -48.65 -35.08
N THR A 51 23.49 -49.51 -35.99
CA THR A 51 24.33 -50.49 -36.70
C THR A 51 24.79 -49.84 -38.00
N VAL A 52 26.06 -49.44 -38.07
CA VAL A 52 26.72 -49.14 -39.35
C VAL A 52 27.93 -50.06 -39.45
N THR A 53 27.79 -51.09 -40.28
CA THR A 53 28.89 -51.94 -40.75
C THR A 53 29.75 -51.14 -41.74
N PRO A 54 31.07 -50.98 -41.51
CA PRO A 54 31.96 -50.48 -42.55
C PRO A 54 32.33 -51.63 -43.51
N THR A 55 31.79 -51.59 -44.73
CA THR A 55 32.33 -52.35 -45.86
C THR A 55 33.25 -51.45 -46.68
N ALA A 56 34.56 -51.58 -46.45
CA ALA A 56 35.60 -51.43 -47.47
C ALA A 56 36.96 -51.82 -46.84
N SER A 57 37.57 -52.89 -47.35
CA SER A 57 38.96 -53.25 -47.05
C SER A 57 39.90 -52.36 -47.88
N PRO A 58 40.81 -51.57 -47.28
CA PRO A 58 41.84 -50.89 -48.06
C PRO A 58 42.90 -51.90 -48.49
N THR A 59 42.94 -52.19 -49.79
CA THR A 59 43.98 -53.02 -50.41
C THR A 59 45.08 -52.12 -50.96
N VAL A 60 45.96 -51.58 -50.11
CA VAL A 60 47.28 -51.07 -50.56
C VAL A 60 48.28 -51.19 -49.41
N THR A 61 49.30 -52.02 -49.58
CA THR A 61 50.51 -52.04 -48.72
C THR A 61 51.34 -50.78 -48.95
N PRO A 62 51.64 -49.97 -47.93
CA PRO A 62 52.58 -48.85 -48.07
C PRO A 62 54.03 -49.35 -47.96
N THR A 63 54.76 -49.29 -49.07
CA THR A 63 56.20 -49.55 -49.13
C THR A 63 56.99 -48.25 -48.96
N VAL A 64 56.92 -47.58 -47.80
CA VAL A 64 57.90 -46.52 -47.46
C VAL A 64 58.07 -46.44 -45.93
N THR A 65 59.29 -46.63 -45.45
CA THR A 65 59.69 -46.40 -44.05
C THR A 65 59.62 -44.89 -43.71
N PRO A 66 58.93 -44.46 -42.64
CA PRO A 66 58.93 -43.07 -42.23
C PRO A 66 60.21 -42.72 -41.46
N THR A 67 60.99 -41.77 -41.97
CA THR A 67 62.26 -41.28 -41.37
C THR A 67 62.14 -39.93 -40.66
N VAL A 68 60.98 -39.59 -40.06
CA VAL A 68 60.88 -38.37 -39.25
C VAL A 68 59.98 -38.57 -38.03
N ASN A 69 60.54 -38.32 -36.85
CA ASN A 69 59.87 -38.35 -35.56
C ASN A 69 58.88 -37.17 -35.46
N PRO A 70 57.58 -37.35 -35.16
CA PRO A 70 56.66 -36.23 -34.99
C PRO A 70 56.86 -35.58 -33.61
N THR A 71 57.42 -34.37 -33.57
CA THR A 71 57.75 -33.63 -32.33
C THR A 71 56.69 -32.60 -31.92
N VAL A 72 55.41 -32.78 -32.22
CA VAL A 72 54.38 -31.81 -31.81
C VAL A 72 53.26 -32.48 -31.04
N THR A 73 53.34 -32.37 -29.71
CA THR A 73 52.23 -32.62 -28.79
C THR A 73 51.14 -31.56 -29.03
N PRO A 74 49.86 -31.93 -29.21
CA PRO A 74 48.78 -30.96 -29.33
C PRO A 74 48.58 -30.28 -27.97
N THR A 75 49.05 -29.04 -27.85
CA THR A 75 48.82 -28.20 -26.66
C THR A 75 47.62 -27.28 -26.93
N VAL A 76 46.41 -27.85 -26.92
CA VAL A 76 45.20 -27.03 -26.85
C VAL A 76 44.32 -27.58 -25.75
N THR A 77 44.53 -27.08 -24.53
CA THR A 77 43.52 -27.17 -23.47
C THR A 77 42.34 -26.28 -23.85
N PRO A 78 41.10 -26.79 -23.94
CA PRO A 78 39.93 -25.92 -24.06
C PRO A 78 39.67 -25.28 -22.69
N THR A 79 40.35 -24.17 -22.41
CA THR A 79 40.17 -23.43 -21.15
C THR A 79 39.33 -22.19 -21.41
N VAL A 80 38.07 -22.40 -21.77
CA VAL A 80 37.05 -21.37 -21.57
C VAL A 80 35.87 -22.06 -20.92
N THR A 81 35.94 -22.24 -19.60
CA THR A 81 34.73 -22.38 -18.80
C THR A 81 33.90 -21.12 -19.05
N PRO A 82 32.62 -21.22 -19.49
CA PRO A 82 31.77 -20.05 -19.58
C PRO A 82 31.71 -19.45 -18.17
N THR A 83 32.30 -18.28 -18.01
CA THR A 83 32.14 -17.49 -16.79
C THR A 83 30.72 -16.94 -16.88
N VAL A 84 29.76 -17.71 -16.40
CA VAL A 84 28.39 -17.21 -16.24
C VAL A 84 28.50 -16.15 -15.16
N ASN A 85 28.46 -14.87 -15.57
CA ASN A 85 28.40 -13.80 -14.61
C ASN A 85 27.06 -13.95 -13.86
N PRO A 86 27.02 -13.92 -12.52
CA PRO A 86 25.78 -14.04 -11.77
C PRO A 86 24.77 -13.02 -12.31
N GLU A 87 23.64 -13.50 -12.80
CA GLU A 87 22.54 -12.65 -13.18
C GLU A 87 21.92 -12.11 -11.89
N VAL A 88 21.89 -10.79 -11.78
CA VAL A 88 21.26 -10.09 -10.66
C VAL A 88 20.07 -9.32 -11.22
N ILE A 89 18.90 -9.51 -10.65
CA ILE A 89 17.69 -8.78 -11.02
C ILE A 89 17.14 -8.13 -9.78
N ALA A 90 16.83 -6.84 -9.87
CA ALA A 90 16.09 -6.16 -8.81
C ALA A 90 14.67 -5.81 -9.30
N SER A 91 13.68 -6.09 -8.47
CA SER A 91 12.25 -6.03 -8.82
C SER A 91 11.38 -5.69 -7.61
N GLN A 92 10.05 -5.67 -7.79
CA GLN A 92 9.08 -5.43 -6.73
C GLN A 92 9.38 -4.19 -5.88
N MET A 93 9.75 -3.10 -6.55
CA MET A 93 10.02 -1.83 -5.90
C MET A 93 8.75 -1.30 -5.23
N GLN A 94 8.83 -0.97 -3.94
CA GLN A 94 7.72 -0.44 -3.17
C GLN A 94 8.17 0.65 -2.21
N LEU A 95 7.32 1.67 -2.03
CA LEU A 95 7.38 2.57 -0.88
C LEU A 95 6.09 2.48 -0.08
N ALA A 96 6.23 2.51 1.24
CA ALA A 96 5.13 2.52 2.19
C ALA A 96 5.34 3.66 3.20
N PRO A 97 4.38 4.60 3.33
CA PRO A 97 3.23 4.79 2.44
C PRO A 97 3.65 5.35 1.07
N ALA A 98 3.08 4.83 -0.02
CA ALA A 98 3.25 5.41 -1.37
C ALA A 98 2.50 6.75 -1.51
N ALA A 99 1.40 6.92 -0.79
CA ALA A 99 0.69 8.17 -0.66
C ALA A 99 0.31 8.37 0.81
N TYR A 100 0.57 9.56 1.34
CA TYR A 100 0.21 9.92 2.70
C TYR A 100 -0.35 11.33 2.75
N THR A 101 -1.44 11.52 3.47
CA THR A 101 -1.86 12.86 3.88
C THR A 101 -2.27 12.85 5.34
N GLY A 102 -1.58 13.66 6.13
CA GLY A 102 -1.74 13.66 7.57
C GLY A 102 -0.63 14.45 8.26
N PRO A 103 -0.55 14.37 9.58
CA PRO A 103 0.50 15.03 10.34
C PRO A 103 1.84 14.31 10.14
N CYS A 104 2.91 15.08 9.93
CA CYS A 104 4.23 14.52 9.72
C CYS A 104 5.16 14.71 10.92
N ASP A 105 4.64 15.10 12.08
CA ASP A 105 5.41 15.28 13.30
C ASP A 105 4.71 14.56 14.44
N GLU A 106 5.18 13.36 14.78
CA GLU A 106 4.61 12.58 15.89
C GLU A 106 5.59 12.26 17.03
N THR A 107 6.87 12.62 16.92
CA THR A 107 7.94 12.56 17.96
C THR A 107 9.30 12.49 17.27
N ALA A 108 10.17 13.50 17.43
CA ALA A 108 11.60 13.61 17.03
C ALA A 108 12.04 13.22 15.59
N TYR A 109 11.27 12.42 14.84
CA TYR A 109 11.61 11.78 13.58
C TYR A 109 10.47 11.85 12.54
N GLY A 110 9.30 12.43 12.85
CA GLY A 110 8.23 12.61 11.85
C GLY A 110 7.64 11.34 11.24
N LEU A 111 7.10 11.42 10.01
CA LEU A 111 6.49 10.28 9.30
C LEU A 111 7.58 9.29 8.83
N ARG A 112 7.44 8.02 9.22
CA ARG A 112 8.30 6.93 8.75
C ARG A 112 7.86 6.46 7.37
N HIS A 113 8.83 6.38 6.47
CA HIS A 113 8.73 5.70 5.18
C HIS A 113 9.59 4.46 5.18
N THR A 114 9.11 3.46 4.47
CA THR A 114 9.83 2.21 4.23
C THR A 114 9.92 2.00 2.73
N VAL A 115 11.14 1.95 2.21
CA VAL A 115 11.42 1.61 0.82
C VAL A 115 11.94 0.18 0.77
N SER A 116 11.41 -0.63 -0.14
CA SER A 116 11.81 -2.02 -0.31
C SER A 116 11.88 -2.44 -1.78
N ALA A 117 12.72 -3.44 -2.04
CA ALA A 117 12.90 -4.06 -3.34
C ALA A 117 13.34 -5.50 -3.15
N MET A 118 12.99 -6.37 -4.09
CA MET A 118 13.44 -7.76 -4.12
C MET A 118 14.66 -7.88 -5.03
N ILE A 119 15.76 -8.42 -4.51
CA ILE A 119 16.95 -8.78 -5.28
C ILE A 119 16.95 -10.29 -5.48
N THR A 120 17.06 -10.72 -6.73
CA THR A 120 17.17 -12.12 -7.16
C THR A 120 18.54 -12.36 -7.79
N VAL A 121 19.19 -13.46 -7.42
CA VAL A 121 20.50 -13.85 -7.97
C VAL A 121 20.45 -15.28 -8.52
N SER A 122 21.13 -15.52 -9.64
CA SER A 122 21.20 -16.84 -10.28
C SER A 122 22.27 -17.76 -9.67
N GLU A 123 23.24 -17.20 -8.94
CA GLU A 123 24.39 -17.91 -8.36
C GLU A 123 24.79 -17.26 -7.02
N PRO A 124 25.56 -17.96 -6.16
CA PRO A 124 26.10 -17.37 -4.94
C PRO A 124 26.92 -16.11 -5.23
N THR A 125 26.52 -14.97 -4.69
CA THR A 125 27.17 -13.69 -4.97
C THR A 125 26.91 -12.68 -3.85
N THR A 126 27.75 -11.64 -3.80
CA THR A 126 27.52 -10.48 -2.94
C THR A 126 27.09 -9.31 -3.81
N VAL A 127 25.88 -8.79 -3.53
CA VAL A 127 25.32 -7.64 -4.23
C VAL A 127 25.53 -6.39 -3.38
N LYS A 128 26.22 -5.39 -3.94
CA LYS A 128 26.28 -4.04 -3.36
C LYS A 128 25.28 -3.14 -4.07
N TYR A 129 24.48 -2.39 -3.33
CA TYR A 129 23.45 -1.53 -3.89
C TYR A 129 23.30 -0.22 -3.13
N VAL A 130 22.75 0.78 -3.80
CA VAL A 130 22.34 2.06 -3.20
C VAL A 130 20.90 2.35 -3.56
N TRP A 131 20.19 2.99 -2.62
CA TRP A 131 18.91 3.63 -2.90
C TRP A 131 19.19 5.00 -3.51
N VAL A 132 18.56 5.32 -4.63
CA VAL A 132 18.70 6.65 -5.25
C VAL A 132 17.35 7.33 -5.40
N ASN A 133 17.34 8.64 -5.19
CA ASN A 133 16.15 9.48 -5.36
C ASN A 133 15.91 9.84 -6.85
N SER A 134 14.92 10.70 -7.12
CA SER A 134 14.58 11.18 -8.47
C SER A 134 15.71 11.91 -9.19
N GLN A 135 16.71 12.40 -8.46
CA GLN A 135 17.90 13.08 -8.99
C GLN A 135 19.09 12.12 -9.17
N ASN A 136 18.87 10.80 -9.00
CA ASN A 136 19.92 9.76 -9.05
C ASN A 136 21.00 9.92 -7.95
N VAL A 137 20.67 10.65 -6.87
CA VAL A 137 21.57 10.86 -5.73
C VAL A 137 21.33 9.74 -4.71
N PRO A 138 22.40 9.07 -4.21
CA PRO A 138 22.30 8.09 -3.13
C PRO A 138 21.65 8.67 -1.87
N TRP A 139 20.62 8.01 -1.36
CA TRP A 139 19.88 8.46 -0.19
C TRP A 139 19.08 7.34 0.49
N PRO A 140 19.05 7.26 1.84
CA PRO A 140 19.80 8.05 2.82
C PRO A 140 21.25 7.56 2.97
N GLY A 141 22.21 8.37 2.51
CA GLY A 141 23.64 8.12 2.64
C GLY A 141 24.34 7.68 1.33
N PRO A 142 25.65 7.96 1.17
CA PRO A 142 26.40 7.66 -0.04
C PRO A 142 26.94 6.23 -0.11
N GLU A 143 27.03 5.52 1.02
CA GLU A 143 27.69 4.22 1.08
C GLU A 143 26.81 3.06 0.58
N PRO A 144 27.32 2.21 -0.33
CA PRO A 144 26.61 1.02 -0.77
C PRO A 144 26.38 0.01 0.36
N VAL A 145 25.16 -0.52 0.42
CA VAL A 145 24.80 -1.62 1.32
C VAL A 145 25.10 -2.94 0.62
N SER A 146 25.65 -3.91 1.36
CA SER A 146 25.98 -5.24 0.83
C SER A 146 24.99 -6.30 1.33
N VAL A 147 24.61 -7.22 0.43
CA VAL A 147 23.83 -8.41 0.77
C VAL A 147 24.44 -9.63 0.10
N THR A 148 24.77 -10.65 0.89
CA THR A 148 25.40 -11.90 0.41
C THR A 148 24.36 -13.01 0.24
N PHE A 149 24.47 -13.74 -0.85
CA PHE A 149 23.67 -14.92 -1.17
C PHE A 149 24.61 -16.13 -1.23
N ASP A 150 24.42 -17.08 -0.32
CA ASP A 150 25.22 -18.31 -0.30
C ASP A 150 24.73 -19.35 -1.33
N ALA A 151 23.56 -19.11 -1.92
CA ALA A 151 22.91 -19.93 -2.94
C ALA A 151 22.04 -19.05 -3.85
N PRO A 152 21.68 -19.51 -5.07
CA PRO A 152 20.68 -18.85 -5.90
C PRO A 152 19.38 -18.60 -5.12
N GLY A 153 18.77 -17.44 -5.30
CA GLY A 153 17.55 -17.11 -4.56
C GLY A 153 17.17 -15.64 -4.62
N SER A 154 16.11 -15.30 -3.88
CA SER A 154 15.60 -13.93 -3.79
C SER A 154 15.57 -13.46 -2.34
N ARG A 155 15.90 -12.19 -2.11
CA ARG A 155 15.84 -11.53 -0.81
C ARG A 155 15.25 -10.13 -0.95
N THR A 156 14.30 -9.79 -0.08
CA THR A 156 13.82 -8.41 0.03
C THR A 156 14.79 -7.59 0.87
N VAL A 157 15.22 -6.46 0.32
CA VAL A 157 16.00 -5.45 1.01
C VAL A 157 15.13 -4.24 1.31
N THR A 158 15.37 -3.61 2.45
CA THR A 158 14.52 -2.54 2.97
C THR A 158 15.37 -1.44 3.57
N ASN A 159 14.91 -0.19 3.44
CA ASN A 159 15.46 0.95 4.16
C ASN A 159 14.34 1.83 4.73
N ASN A 160 14.57 2.43 5.88
CA ASN A 160 13.63 3.31 6.53
C ASN A 160 14.17 4.73 6.54
N PHE A 161 13.32 5.69 6.20
CA PHE A 161 13.63 7.10 6.33
C PHE A 161 12.45 7.85 6.94
N PHE A 162 12.69 9.12 7.21
CA PHE A 162 11.80 9.94 8.00
C PHE A 162 11.56 11.28 7.29
N SER A 163 10.33 11.76 7.32
CA SER A 163 9.95 13.05 6.74
C SER A 163 9.12 13.88 7.71
N THR A 164 9.55 15.10 7.97
CA THR A 164 8.81 16.10 8.76
C THR A 164 8.06 17.11 7.88
N THR A 165 8.34 17.11 6.58
CA THR A 165 7.76 18.00 5.57
C THR A 165 7.17 17.18 4.42
N SER A 166 6.31 17.81 3.63
CA SER A 166 5.77 17.18 2.44
C SER A 166 6.92 16.79 1.50
N LEU A 167 6.87 15.58 0.97
CA LEU A 167 7.86 15.05 0.04
C LEU A 167 7.16 14.43 -1.15
N LYS A 168 7.68 14.67 -2.35
CA LYS A 168 7.21 14.03 -3.57
C LYS A 168 8.41 13.63 -4.40
N GLY A 169 8.40 12.41 -4.91
CA GLY A 169 9.48 11.94 -5.74
C GLY A 169 9.36 10.48 -6.10
N THR A 170 10.48 9.93 -6.54
CA THR A 170 10.64 8.51 -6.83
C THR A 170 11.90 8.02 -6.18
N MET A 171 11.91 6.77 -5.73
CA MET A 171 13.15 6.07 -5.40
C MET A 171 13.29 4.83 -6.28
N ARG A 172 14.52 4.40 -6.48
CA ARG A 172 14.83 3.11 -7.10
C ARG A 172 16.06 2.52 -6.45
N LEU A 173 16.21 1.20 -6.61
CA LEU A 173 17.42 0.50 -6.19
C LEU A 173 18.39 0.45 -7.37
N ARG A 174 19.62 0.87 -7.14
CA ARG A 174 20.71 0.78 -8.10
C ARG A 174 21.77 -0.18 -7.56
N VAL A 175 22.00 -1.27 -8.29
CA VAL A 175 23.10 -2.20 -8.01
C VAL A 175 24.41 -1.53 -8.44
N VAL A 176 25.37 -1.50 -7.53
CA VAL A 176 26.73 -0.96 -7.73
C VAL A 176 27.67 -2.10 -8.13
N GLU A 177 27.55 -3.26 -7.47
CA GLU A 177 28.33 -4.46 -7.77
C GLU A 177 27.41 -5.69 -7.68
N PRO A 178 27.47 -6.62 -8.66
CA PRO A 178 28.22 -6.53 -9.93
C PRO A 178 27.71 -5.39 -10.84
N ALA A 179 28.60 -4.84 -11.69
CA ALA A 179 28.27 -3.73 -12.57
C ALA A 179 27.39 -4.14 -13.77
N ASN A 180 26.74 -3.17 -14.41
CA ASN A 180 25.91 -3.34 -15.62
C ASN A 180 24.63 -4.17 -15.45
N ILE A 181 24.05 -4.17 -14.26
CA ILE A 181 22.74 -4.77 -14.00
C ILE A 181 21.63 -3.79 -14.37
N ALA A 182 20.57 -4.28 -15.00
CA ALA A 182 19.39 -3.48 -15.34
C ALA A 182 18.81 -2.84 -14.06
N GLU A 183 18.64 -1.51 -14.09
CA GLU A 183 18.10 -0.77 -12.95
C GLU A 183 16.63 -1.13 -12.69
N THR A 184 16.20 -1.05 -11.43
CA THR A 184 14.79 -1.31 -11.11
C THR A 184 13.90 -0.21 -11.67
N HIS A 185 12.63 -0.56 -11.91
CA HIS A 185 11.58 0.44 -11.98
C HIS A 185 11.58 1.29 -10.69
N ALA A 186 11.24 2.56 -10.84
CA ALA A 186 11.16 3.47 -9.71
C ALA A 186 9.79 3.37 -9.03
N ALA A 187 9.77 3.42 -7.71
CA ALA A 187 8.54 3.58 -6.93
C ALA A 187 8.34 5.06 -6.59
N ALA A 188 7.17 5.58 -6.94
CA ALA A 188 6.78 6.94 -6.60
C ALA A 188 6.23 7.02 -5.18
N TYR A 189 6.43 8.19 -4.56
CA TYR A 189 5.82 8.53 -3.29
C TYR A 189 5.34 9.99 -3.30
N ASP A 190 4.20 10.23 -2.66
CA ASP A 190 3.62 11.56 -2.48
C ASP A 190 3.12 11.72 -1.04
N THR A 191 3.85 12.50 -0.26
CA THR A 191 3.60 12.76 1.15
C THR A 191 3.17 14.21 1.31
N VAL A 192 1.96 14.41 1.80
CA VAL A 192 1.38 15.72 2.08
C VAL A 192 1.27 15.90 3.59
N CYS A 193 2.14 16.73 4.14
CA CYS A 193 2.15 17.05 5.55
C CYS A 193 1.16 18.18 5.86
N VAL A 194 0.29 17.93 6.82
CA VAL A 194 -0.82 18.82 7.18
C VAL A 194 -0.55 19.47 8.52
N LYS A 195 -0.57 20.80 8.55
CA LYS A 195 -0.68 21.57 9.79
C LYS A 195 -2.13 22.01 9.94
N SER A 196 -2.63 21.96 11.17
CA SER A 196 -3.98 22.39 11.51
C SER A 196 -3.98 23.39 12.65
N SER A 197 -4.97 24.26 12.65
CA SER A 197 -5.20 25.25 13.70
C SER A 197 -6.69 25.40 13.99
N VAL A 198 -6.98 25.99 15.15
CA VAL A 198 -8.34 26.31 15.59
C VAL A 198 -8.46 27.83 15.67
N SER A 199 -9.53 28.38 15.11
CA SER A 199 -9.90 29.80 15.20
C SER A 199 -11.41 29.96 15.37
N ASP A 200 -11.89 31.19 15.56
CA ASP A 200 -13.31 31.57 15.59
C ASP A 200 -14.18 30.71 16.53
N VAL A 201 -13.69 30.47 17.75
CA VAL A 201 -14.45 29.73 18.75
C VAL A 201 -15.61 30.61 19.23
N SER A 202 -16.83 30.16 18.97
CA SER A 202 -18.07 30.92 19.15
C SER A 202 -19.17 30.07 19.77
N LYS A 203 -20.23 30.74 20.23
CA LYS A 203 -21.46 30.11 20.72
C LYS A 203 -22.67 30.73 20.07
N GLU A 204 -23.70 29.92 19.87
CA GLU A 204 -25.02 30.36 19.41
C GLU A 204 -26.09 29.58 20.16
N ARG A 205 -27.24 30.20 20.42
CA ARG A 205 -28.39 29.50 20.99
C ARG A 205 -29.07 28.69 19.88
N ALA A 206 -29.20 27.39 20.11
CA ALA A 206 -29.65 26.42 19.11
C ALA A 206 -31.15 26.17 19.14
N ASP A 207 -31.74 26.29 20.32
CA ASP A 207 -33.16 26.12 20.55
C ASP A 207 -33.89 27.46 20.43
N GLU A 208 -35.06 27.43 19.80
CA GLU A 208 -36.02 28.53 19.84
C GLU A 208 -36.90 28.37 21.08
N GLY A 209 -36.90 29.35 21.97
CA GLY A 209 -37.79 29.37 23.15
C GLY A 209 -37.11 29.82 24.44
N GLU A 210 -37.86 29.78 25.53
CA GLU A 210 -37.37 30.07 26.88
C GLU A 210 -37.02 28.77 27.61
N CYS A 211 -36.26 28.88 28.69
CA CYS A 211 -36.04 27.73 29.55
C CYS A 211 -37.34 27.36 30.27
N ALA A 212 -38.02 26.31 29.82
CA ALA A 212 -39.15 25.76 30.58
C ALA A 212 -38.66 24.99 31.82
N ILE A 213 -39.46 24.97 32.89
CA ILE A 213 -39.17 24.16 34.08
C ILE A 213 -38.98 22.71 33.64
N ASN A 214 -37.81 22.13 33.95
CA ASN A 214 -37.38 20.79 33.56
C ASN A 214 -37.07 20.58 32.06
N GLN A 215 -36.87 21.63 31.27
CA GLN A 215 -36.36 21.54 29.89
C GLN A 215 -34.99 22.22 29.76
N PRO A 216 -33.98 21.55 29.17
CA PRO A 216 -32.67 22.17 28.96
C PRO A 216 -32.69 23.14 27.77
N ALA A 217 -32.09 24.32 27.95
CA ALA A 217 -31.68 25.15 26.82
C ALA A 217 -30.48 24.52 26.12
N VAL A 218 -30.41 24.67 24.78
CA VAL A 218 -29.40 24.02 23.95
C VAL A 218 -28.58 25.08 23.22
N PHE A 219 -27.26 24.93 23.27
CA PHE A 219 -26.30 25.85 22.65
C PHE A 219 -25.44 25.08 21.65
N ALA A 220 -25.21 25.70 20.49
CA ALA A 220 -24.17 25.30 19.56
C ALA A 220 -22.85 25.93 20.00
N LEU A 221 -21.83 25.11 20.20
CA LEU A 221 -20.44 25.54 20.31
C LEU A 221 -19.76 25.26 18.99
N SER A 222 -19.23 26.30 18.36
CA SER A 222 -18.61 26.19 17.04
C SER A 222 -17.17 26.69 17.04
N ALA A 223 -16.34 26.08 16.21
CA ALA A 223 -14.98 26.54 15.95
C ALA A 223 -14.62 26.31 14.49
N LYS A 224 -13.80 27.19 13.93
CA LYS A 224 -13.27 27.08 12.59
C LYS A 224 -11.95 26.33 12.64
N LEU A 225 -11.93 25.15 12.03
CA LEU A 225 -10.72 24.37 11.81
C LEU A 225 -10.12 24.72 10.46
N THR A 226 -8.84 25.09 10.47
CA THR A 226 -8.09 25.39 9.26
C THR A 226 -7.03 24.33 9.07
N VAL A 227 -6.91 23.83 7.84
CA VAL A 227 -5.76 23.03 7.39
C VAL A 227 -5.01 23.82 6.33
N THR A 228 -3.68 23.82 6.40
CA THR A 228 -2.85 24.52 5.41
C THR A 228 -2.66 23.74 4.12
N ASN A 229 -2.89 22.41 4.16
CA ASN A 229 -2.86 21.53 3.00
C ASN A 229 -3.72 20.29 3.28
N GLY A 230 -4.69 19.97 2.43
CA GLY A 230 -5.49 18.73 2.51
C GLY A 230 -5.11 17.73 1.40
N PRO A 231 -5.77 16.55 1.31
CA PRO A 231 -6.94 16.10 2.10
C PRO A 231 -6.58 15.51 3.47
N ALA A 232 -7.22 15.94 4.56
CA ALA A 232 -6.86 15.54 5.91
C ALA A 232 -8.05 15.04 6.72
N SER A 233 -7.81 14.23 7.76
CA SER A 233 -8.81 13.91 8.78
C SER A 233 -8.31 14.39 10.13
N VAL A 234 -9.09 15.24 10.80
CA VAL A 234 -8.72 15.87 12.08
C VAL A 234 -9.76 15.49 13.13
N GLY A 235 -9.31 14.87 14.21
CA GLY A 235 -10.14 14.66 15.40
C GLY A 235 -10.12 15.87 16.32
N TYR A 236 -11.20 16.09 17.05
CA TYR A 236 -11.33 17.20 18.00
C TYR A 236 -12.14 16.81 19.23
N ARG A 237 -11.89 17.50 20.35
CA ARG A 237 -12.59 17.33 21.63
C ARG A 237 -12.95 18.67 22.24
N TRP A 238 -14.17 18.77 22.73
CA TRP A 238 -14.70 19.94 23.42
C TRP A 238 -14.65 19.73 24.93
N TYR A 239 -14.30 20.80 25.64
CA TYR A 239 -14.23 20.81 27.08
C TYR A 239 -14.82 22.10 27.67
N ARG A 240 -15.32 21.99 28.90
CA ARG A 240 -15.80 23.11 29.71
C ARG A 240 -15.10 23.14 31.07
N ARG A 241 -14.98 24.32 31.65
CA ARG A 241 -14.75 24.50 33.09
C ARG A 241 -15.47 25.73 33.63
N SER A 242 -15.71 25.77 34.93
CA SER A 242 -16.42 26.87 35.61
C SER A 242 -15.56 28.11 35.86
N ASN A 243 -14.25 27.95 36.08
CA ASN A 243 -13.34 29.05 36.42
C ASN A 243 -12.07 29.04 35.54
N ALA A 244 -11.55 30.23 35.23
CA ALA A 244 -10.34 30.48 34.45
C ALA A 244 -9.08 29.81 35.01
N THR A 245 -9.01 29.67 36.34
CA THR A 245 -7.85 29.12 37.04
C THR A 245 -8.02 27.65 37.41
N SER A 246 -9.20 27.06 37.20
CA SER A 246 -9.42 25.65 37.49
C SER A 246 -8.69 24.78 36.49
N ASN A 247 -7.97 23.78 36.99
CA ASN A 247 -7.28 22.79 36.16
C ASN A 247 -8.20 21.62 35.75
N GLN A 248 -9.41 21.55 36.30
CA GLN A 248 -10.35 20.47 35.99
C GLN A 248 -11.24 20.85 34.80
N TRP A 249 -10.94 20.26 33.65
CA TRP A 249 -11.77 20.34 32.44
C TRP A 249 -12.75 19.18 32.39
N VAL A 250 -14.01 19.48 32.13
CA VAL A 250 -15.09 18.51 31.89
C VAL A 250 -15.20 18.28 30.40
N TYR A 251 -15.13 17.02 29.97
CA TYR A 251 -15.31 16.64 28.58
C TYR A 251 -16.78 16.76 28.18
N LEU A 252 -17.04 17.45 27.06
CA LEU A 252 -18.40 17.65 26.53
C LEU A 252 -18.73 16.72 25.36
N GLY A 253 -17.72 16.23 24.65
CA GLY A 253 -17.90 15.49 23.41
C GLY A 253 -16.82 15.82 22.38
N GLY A 254 -16.88 15.18 21.23
CA GLY A 254 -15.86 15.30 20.19
C GLY A 254 -16.26 14.55 18.93
N GLY A 255 -15.41 14.62 17.93
CA GLY A 255 -15.66 13.95 16.66
C GLY A 255 -14.47 14.05 15.73
N ASN A 256 -14.69 13.64 14.49
CA ASN A 256 -13.72 13.72 13.42
C ASN A 256 -14.29 14.55 12.28
N THR A 257 -13.45 15.34 11.63
CA THR A 257 -13.80 16.06 10.42
C THR A 257 -12.81 15.75 9.31
N SER A 258 -13.32 15.57 8.10
CA SER A 258 -12.50 15.35 6.92
C SER A 258 -12.50 16.57 6.00
N PHE A 259 -11.32 16.85 5.45
CA PHE A 259 -11.01 17.81 4.41
C PHE A 259 -10.67 16.99 3.16
N THR A 260 -11.48 17.09 2.11
CA THR A 260 -11.40 16.16 0.97
C THR A 260 -10.63 16.73 -0.23
N SER A 261 -10.38 18.03 -0.25
CA SER A 261 -9.66 18.68 -1.35
C SER A 261 -8.17 18.80 -1.04
N SER A 262 -7.37 19.10 -2.07
CA SER A 262 -5.97 19.52 -1.90
C SER A 262 -5.87 20.99 -1.49
N GLY A 263 -4.78 21.36 -0.81
CA GLY A 263 -4.53 22.76 -0.44
C GLY A 263 -5.27 23.24 0.80
N ALA A 264 -5.18 24.54 1.08
CA ALA A 264 -5.73 25.14 2.29
C ALA A 264 -7.26 25.05 2.30
N GLN A 265 -7.83 24.63 3.43
CA GLN A 265 -9.27 24.50 3.62
C GLN A 265 -9.64 24.91 5.03
N ASP A 266 -10.86 25.44 5.14
CA ASP A 266 -11.48 25.79 6.40
C ASP A 266 -12.77 25.00 6.56
N LYS A 267 -13.07 24.58 7.79
CA LYS A 267 -14.32 23.90 8.11
C LYS A 267 -14.77 24.22 9.51
N THR A 268 -16.03 24.63 9.63
CA THR A 268 -16.66 24.81 10.94
C THR A 268 -17.06 23.46 11.52
N ILE A 269 -16.63 23.20 12.75
CA ILE A 269 -17.11 22.09 13.57
C ILE A 269 -18.08 22.63 14.60
N THR A 270 -19.10 21.84 14.93
CA THR A 270 -20.11 22.21 15.92
C THR A 270 -20.34 21.06 16.89
N SER A 271 -20.51 21.38 18.17
CA SER A 271 -20.95 20.46 19.22
C SER A 271 -22.06 21.11 20.04
N TRP A 272 -22.88 20.29 20.69
CA TRP A 272 -24.05 20.75 21.41
C TRP A 272 -23.81 20.72 22.92
N TYR A 273 -24.21 21.79 23.60
CA TYR A 273 -24.12 21.92 25.04
C TYR A 273 -25.48 22.32 25.62
N SER A 274 -25.91 21.63 26.69
CA SER A 274 -27.22 21.85 27.29
C SER A 274 -27.11 22.29 28.74
N THR A 275 -27.95 23.26 29.15
CA THR A 275 -28.05 23.71 30.55
C THR A 275 -29.48 24.09 30.90
N THR A 276 -29.87 23.90 32.17
CA THR A 276 -31.17 24.32 32.73
C THR A 276 -31.06 25.59 33.57
N ARG A 277 -29.87 26.17 33.69
CA ARG A 277 -29.62 27.40 34.46
C ARG A 277 -28.58 28.29 33.79
N SER A 278 -28.68 29.58 34.05
CA SER A 278 -27.67 30.55 33.61
C SER A 278 -26.33 30.28 34.30
N GLU A 279 -25.25 30.27 33.52
CA GLU A 279 -23.89 30.01 34.02
C GLU A 279 -22.81 30.69 33.17
N THR A 280 -21.70 31.01 33.80
CA THR A 280 -20.48 31.48 33.12
C THR A 280 -19.45 30.35 33.10
N GLY A 281 -18.67 30.25 32.02
CA GLY A 281 -17.63 29.24 31.93
C GLY A 281 -16.62 29.49 30.83
N TYR A 282 -15.56 28.69 30.85
CA TYR A 282 -14.54 28.65 29.80
C TYR A 282 -14.75 27.39 28.98
N PHE A 283 -14.66 27.55 27.67
CA PHE A 283 -14.80 26.46 26.72
C PHE A 283 -13.54 26.41 25.86
N LYS A 284 -13.06 25.20 25.61
CA LYS A 284 -11.98 24.97 24.67
C LYS A 284 -12.33 23.84 23.74
N VAL A 285 -11.74 23.89 22.55
CA VAL A 285 -11.65 22.76 21.65
C VAL A 285 -10.17 22.44 21.43
N GLU A 286 -9.85 21.16 21.55
CA GLU A 286 -8.51 20.64 21.33
C GLU A 286 -8.55 19.71 20.12
N LEU A 287 -7.58 19.87 19.23
CA LEU A 287 -7.32 18.87 18.21
C LEU A 287 -6.72 17.65 18.89
N THR A 288 -7.19 16.46 18.49
CA THR A 288 -6.65 15.22 19.02
C THR A 288 -5.42 14.81 18.25
N SER A 289 -4.48 14.19 18.96
CA SER A 289 -3.29 13.55 18.38
C SER A 289 -3.66 12.80 17.09
N PRO A 290 -2.95 13.09 15.99
CA PRO A 290 -1.60 13.65 15.97
C PRO A 290 -1.50 15.14 15.66
N TYR A 291 -2.64 15.84 15.64
CA TYR A 291 -2.67 17.28 15.43
C TYR A 291 -2.55 18.03 16.75
N GLN A 292 -1.77 19.11 16.73
CA GLN A 292 -1.59 20.01 17.88
C GLN A 292 -2.23 21.35 17.54
N GLY A 293 -3.24 21.72 18.30
CA GLY A 293 -3.96 22.98 18.12
C GLY A 293 -5.06 23.09 19.16
N LEU A 294 -5.21 24.26 19.74
CA LEU A 294 -6.28 24.55 20.67
C LEU A 294 -6.87 25.91 20.38
N GLY A 295 -8.19 26.00 20.50
CA GLY A 295 -8.91 27.27 20.57
C GLY A 295 -9.64 27.32 21.89
N GLN A 296 -9.55 28.44 22.59
CA GLN A 296 -10.22 28.64 23.87
C GLN A 296 -10.87 30.02 23.90
N THR A 297 -12.01 30.10 24.56
CA THR A 297 -12.73 31.34 24.80
C THR A 297 -13.58 31.23 26.07
N SER A 298 -14.05 32.36 26.57
CA SER A 298 -15.00 32.42 27.69
C SER A 298 -16.38 32.79 27.19
N PHE A 299 -17.39 32.17 27.80
CA PHE A 299 -18.78 32.37 27.45
C PHE A 299 -19.65 32.53 28.69
N ILE A 300 -20.64 33.40 28.58
CA ILE A 300 -21.79 33.43 29.47
C ILE A 300 -22.93 32.73 28.74
N VAL A 301 -23.39 31.61 29.28
CA VAL A 301 -24.51 30.84 28.76
C VAL A 301 -25.73 31.20 29.61
N SER A 302 -26.58 32.07 29.07
CA SER A 302 -27.77 32.54 29.77
C SER A 302 -28.97 31.70 29.37
N CYS A 303 -29.64 31.17 30.38
CA CYS A 303 -30.91 30.48 30.31
C CYS A 303 -31.92 31.42 30.98
N LEU A 304 -32.70 32.11 30.14
CA LEU A 304 -33.70 33.10 30.56
C LEU A 304 -35.08 32.48 30.43
N THR A 305 -35.89 32.65 31.46
CA THR A 305 -37.33 32.35 31.44
C THR A 305 -38.10 33.59 30.97
N LYS A 306 -39.40 33.45 30.69
CA LYS A 306 -40.28 34.58 30.33
C LYS A 306 -40.22 35.74 31.30
N ASP A 307 -40.06 35.41 32.58
CA ASP A 307 -40.10 36.37 33.67
C ASP A 307 -38.76 37.11 33.82
N ASP A 308 -37.71 36.69 33.10
CA ASP A 308 -36.37 37.29 33.11
C ASP A 308 -36.11 38.27 31.95
N LEU A 309 -37.04 38.41 30.98
CA LEU A 309 -36.94 39.27 29.79
C LEU A 309 -37.78 40.54 29.91
#